data_AF-D3F6X1-F1
#
_entry.id   AF-D3F6X1-F1
#
_cell.length_a   1.000
_cell.length_b   1.000
_cell.length_c   1.000
_cell.angle_alpha   90.00
_cell.angle_beta   90.00
_cell.angle_gamma   90.00
#
_symmetry.space_group_name_H-M   'P 1'
#
loop_
_entity.id
_entity.type
_entity.pdbx_description
1 polymer ?
#
loop_
_entity_poly.entity_id
_entity_poly.type
_entity_poly.pdbx_seq_one_letter_code
_entity_poly.pdbx_strand_id
1 'polypeptide(L)'
;MVIQLNCIGRARPEDLSAILPAVAEAAEAVEVDHARLAAVLDWVQYRRNFRAPVMVRPFRRGARDAPLAEVAIDVRRAREMPYADLVQEIVDRLSKALGLVPDPHECIHLEEWVRPSRSVMWSFNRSYWRHLAAWDATFQGDYASALPGGVSDGTNPAFWHDQIAQFMRTLNRLDEWSELPDEIHVVEFGVGDGQQAKVWLDTFADACAEQGRDYLSRLRYLMADYSPHVLELARRRVADHAARVECLELDFRNPVYGLAHLRGKVLFAHTCNLYDNLPTDELMRVGDAAYEPLVRASITPTETAELAARYGVAEGDLVRKVQEVLRDGPEAFGDLERGVRFWSDIWDAVHLEEVYEEIPIPAAMRVAPSADVQLDELLEELPQWTRVHASTVAVESFVQTLELLHHEGVLVVQDLFVRETGQYAAYRGPGKLEGSIVNWLNGRVFQLVGERFGCRVGIEPFAYREGSNTVVLTARHRDAFRDRPEAAALALHVPSAGASR
;
A
#
# COMPACT_ATOMS: atom_id res chain seq x y z
N MET A 1 28.81 9.10 24.49
CA MET A 1 27.97 8.17 23.72
C MET A 1 27.27 8.96 22.62
N VAL A 2 27.47 8.63 21.34
CA VAL A 2 26.74 9.23 20.22
C VAL A 2 25.82 8.16 19.66
N ILE A 3 24.59 8.11 20.18
CA ILE A 3 23.52 7.33 19.56
C ILE A 3 22.76 8.32 18.69
N GLN A 4 22.63 8.01 17.40
CA GLN A 4 21.76 8.81 16.56
C GLN A 4 20.31 8.58 16.96
N LEU A 5 19.65 9.64 17.41
CA LEU A 5 18.27 9.58 17.88
C LEU A 5 17.33 10.17 16.82
N ASN A 6 16.43 9.34 16.30
CA ASN A 6 15.32 9.77 15.47
C ASN A 6 14.03 9.64 16.28
N CYS A 7 13.45 10.75 16.74
CA CYS A 7 12.13 10.74 17.35
C CYS A 7 11.09 10.86 16.23
N ILE A 8 10.32 9.79 16.04
CA ILE A 8 9.38 9.63 14.96
C ILE A 8 7.96 9.65 15.53
N GLY A 9 7.15 10.63 15.14
CA GLY A 9 5.72 10.71 15.49
C GLY A 9 5.38 11.65 16.64
N ARG A 10 4.41 11.27 17.49
CA ARG A 10 3.72 12.16 18.45
C ARG A 10 4.26 12.09 19.89
N ALA A 11 5.44 11.51 20.09
CA ALA A 11 6.04 11.40 21.41
C ALA A 11 6.28 12.79 22.01
N ARG A 12 5.91 12.98 23.28
CA ARG A 12 6.20 14.19 24.04
C ARG A 12 7.49 13.97 24.85
N PRO A 13 8.20 15.03 25.25
CA PRO A 13 9.44 14.90 26.03
C PRO A 13 9.31 14.01 27.28
N GLU A 14 8.18 14.06 27.97
CA GLU A 14 7.88 13.23 29.14
C GLU A 14 7.84 11.72 28.80
N ASP A 15 7.37 11.36 27.60
CA ASP A 15 7.30 9.97 27.14
C ASP A 15 8.70 9.38 26.92
N LEU A 16 9.73 10.22 26.79
CA LEU A 16 11.12 9.82 26.50
C LEU A 16 12.00 9.73 27.76
N SER A 17 11.50 10.21 28.90
CA SER A 17 12.27 10.40 30.14
C SER A 17 12.90 9.13 30.68
N ALA A 18 12.21 7.99 30.56
CA ALA A 18 12.72 6.67 30.95
C ALA A 18 13.40 5.92 29.79
N ILE A 19 13.03 6.23 28.54
CA ILE A 19 13.50 5.49 27.36
C ILE A 19 14.95 5.87 27.01
N LEU A 20 15.27 7.16 27.00
CA LEU A 20 16.62 7.60 26.61
C LEU A 20 17.72 7.10 27.57
N PRO A 21 17.55 7.16 28.91
CA PRO A 21 18.51 6.56 29.83
C PRO A 21 18.60 5.05 29.67
N ALA A 22 17.47 4.36 29.44
CA ALA A 22 17.47 2.91 29.26
C ALA A 22 18.27 2.48 28.02
N VAL A 23 18.15 3.20 26.90
CA VAL A 23 18.96 2.97 25.69
C VAL A 23 20.44 3.21 25.98
N ALA A 24 20.78 4.25 26.74
CA ALA A 24 22.16 4.55 27.09
C ALA A 24 22.78 3.45 27.96
N GLU A 25 22.08 3.05 29.02
CA GLU A 25 22.51 2.01 29.95
C GLU A 25 22.64 0.66 29.26
N ALA A 26 21.67 0.30 28.41
CA ALA A 26 21.72 -0.92 27.63
C ALA A 26 22.87 -0.94 26.62
N ALA A 27 23.16 0.20 25.97
CA ALA A 27 24.32 0.31 25.09
C ALA A 27 25.62 0.13 25.89
N GLU A 28 25.77 0.76 27.05
CA GLU A 28 26.95 0.58 27.91
C GLU A 28 27.15 -0.85 28.42
N ALA A 29 26.05 -1.58 28.68
CA ALA A 29 26.10 -2.97 29.10
C ALA A 29 26.54 -3.93 27.96
N VAL A 30 26.35 -3.54 26.71
CA VAL A 30 26.76 -4.32 25.54
C VAL A 30 28.05 -3.73 25.00
N GLU A 31 29.20 -4.36 25.26
CA GLU A 31 30.54 -3.84 24.92
C GLU A 31 30.80 -3.72 23.40
N VAL A 32 30.18 -2.75 22.74
CA VAL A 32 30.26 -2.50 21.28
C VAL A 32 30.60 -1.05 20.98
N ASP A 33 30.94 -0.75 19.73
CA ASP A 33 31.19 0.63 19.31
C ASP A 33 29.87 1.40 19.19
N HIS A 34 29.55 2.22 20.20
CA HIS A 34 28.29 2.96 20.27
C HIS A 34 28.12 3.99 19.14
N ALA A 35 29.22 4.47 18.53
CA ALA A 35 29.13 5.40 17.40
C ALA A 35 28.51 4.75 16.15
N ARG A 36 28.42 3.42 16.14
CA ARG A 36 27.83 2.61 15.08
C ARG A 36 26.44 2.10 15.44
N LEU A 37 25.85 2.57 16.55
CA LEU A 37 24.47 2.28 16.93
C LEU A 37 23.57 3.47 16.62
N ALA A 38 22.37 3.18 16.14
CA ALA A 38 21.29 4.15 16.02
C ALA A 38 20.10 3.72 16.89
N ALA A 39 19.32 4.70 17.35
CA ALA A 39 18.05 4.46 18.01
C ALA A 39 16.95 5.26 17.31
N VAL A 40 15.89 4.55 16.91
CA VAL A 40 14.68 5.14 16.36
C VAL A 40 13.55 4.97 17.37
N LEU A 41 12.98 6.09 17.79
CA LEU A 41 11.89 6.15 18.75
C LEU A 41 10.60 6.40 17.99
N ASP A 42 9.89 5.32 17.66
CA ASP A 42 8.67 5.34 16.86
C ASP A 42 7.43 5.48 17.76
N TRP A 43 6.50 6.33 17.36
CA TRP A 43 5.13 6.31 17.87
C TRP A 43 4.26 5.44 16.95
N VAL A 44 4.27 4.12 17.17
CA VAL A 44 3.53 3.19 16.31
C VAL A 44 2.03 3.40 16.49
N GLN A 45 1.35 3.88 15.46
CA GLN A 45 -0.06 4.30 15.56
C GLN A 45 -1.06 3.13 15.61
N TYR A 46 -0.75 1.99 15.01
CA TYR A 46 -1.66 0.86 14.89
C TYR A 46 -1.76 0.07 16.19
N ARG A 47 -3.01 -0.28 16.57
CA ARG A 47 -3.31 -1.01 17.82
C ARG A 47 -2.67 -2.40 17.84
N ARG A 48 -2.68 -3.09 16.70
CA ARG A 48 -1.91 -4.31 16.45
C ARG A 48 -0.85 -3.98 15.40
N ASN A 49 0.33 -4.55 15.55
CA ASN A 49 1.43 -4.46 14.60
C ASN A 49 2.34 -5.68 14.77
N PHE A 50 3.27 -5.88 13.85
CA PHE A 50 4.18 -7.02 13.88
C PHE A 50 5.41 -6.82 14.76
N ARG A 51 5.58 -5.63 15.34
CA ARG A 51 6.78 -5.23 16.07
C ARG A 51 6.60 -5.44 17.57
N ALA A 52 7.67 -5.93 18.20
CA ALA A 52 7.78 -5.91 19.66
C ALA A 52 7.97 -4.47 20.18
N PRO A 53 7.77 -4.19 21.48
CA PRO A 53 8.00 -2.86 22.06
C PRO A 53 9.43 -2.34 21.80
N VAL A 54 10.39 -3.26 21.78
CA VAL A 54 11.78 -3.03 21.39
C VAL A 54 12.12 -4.01 20.29
N MET A 55 12.77 -3.55 19.23
CA MET A 55 13.38 -4.40 18.21
C MET A 55 14.80 -3.93 17.94
N VAL A 56 15.67 -4.86 17.56
CA VAL A 56 17.02 -4.54 17.09
C VAL A 56 17.18 -5.06 15.67
N ARG A 57 17.66 -4.18 14.80
CA ARG A 57 17.83 -4.42 13.36
C ARG A 57 19.30 -4.36 13.02
N PRO A 58 20.00 -5.50 12.94
CA PRO A 58 21.40 -5.52 12.58
C PRO A 58 21.58 -5.16 11.11
N PHE A 59 22.65 -4.42 10.83
CA PHE A 59 23.13 -4.18 9.47
C PHE A 59 24.06 -5.32 9.07
N ARG A 60 23.64 -6.08 8.06
CA ARG A 60 24.41 -7.18 7.48
C ARG A 60 25.27 -6.65 6.37
N ARG A 61 26.53 -7.08 6.37
CA ARG A 61 27.55 -6.82 5.33
C ARG A 61 27.66 -5.33 4.98
N GLY A 62 28.66 -4.68 5.55
CA GLY A 62 29.01 -3.31 5.19
C GLY A 62 30.51 -3.06 5.29
N ALA A 63 30.93 -1.86 4.91
CA ALA A 63 32.28 -1.38 5.18
C ALA A 63 32.61 -1.50 6.68
N ARG A 64 33.91 -1.50 7.02
CA ARG A 64 34.38 -1.66 8.40
C ARG A 64 33.72 -0.67 9.39
N ASP A 65 33.35 0.50 8.87
CA ASP A 65 32.76 1.62 9.62
C ASP A 65 31.23 1.76 9.42
N ALA A 66 30.59 0.78 8.77
CA ALA A 66 29.13 0.75 8.60
C ALA A 66 28.42 0.63 9.97
N PRO A 67 27.16 1.09 10.10
CA PRO A 67 26.37 0.88 11.30
C PRO A 67 26.35 -0.60 11.72
N LEU A 68 26.26 -0.88 13.02
CA LEU A 68 26.12 -2.21 13.58
C LEU A 68 24.65 -2.62 13.66
N ALA A 69 23.84 -1.76 14.29
CA ALA A 69 22.43 -2.03 14.50
C ALA A 69 21.63 -0.74 14.71
N GLU A 70 20.34 -0.80 14.37
CA GLU A 70 19.34 0.17 14.79
C GLU A 70 18.44 -0.44 15.88
N VAL A 71 18.32 0.24 17.02
CA VAL A 71 17.37 -0.09 18.08
C VAL A 71 16.08 0.68 17.83
N ALA A 72 15.01 -0.02 17.45
CA ALA A 72 13.70 0.55 17.19
C ALA A 72 12.78 0.34 18.39
N ILE A 73 12.22 1.44 18.92
CA ILE A 73 11.43 1.43 20.16
C ILE A 73 10.05 2.02 19.88
N ASP A 74 9.00 1.23 20.13
CA ASP A 74 7.64 1.74 20.19
C ASP A 74 7.44 2.48 21.52
N VAL A 75 7.54 3.81 21.47
CA VAL A 75 7.46 4.69 22.64
C VAL A 75 6.16 4.48 23.43
N ARG A 76 5.06 4.14 22.77
CA ARG A 76 3.76 3.96 23.43
C ARG A 76 3.76 2.78 24.39
N ARG A 77 4.40 1.69 23.99
CA ARG A 77 4.47 0.44 24.76
C ARG A 77 5.66 0.45 25.70
N ALA A 78 6.81 0.95 25.25
CA ALA A 78 8.04 0.99 26.03
C ALA A 78 7.89 1.85 27.30
N ARG A 79 7.16 2.99 27.23
CA ARG A 79 6.92 3.83 28.41
C ARG A 79 6.07 3.16 29.50
N GLU A 80 5.36 2.08 29.17
CA GLU A 80 4.53 1.31 30.12
C GLU A 80 5.33 0.17 30.77
N MET A 81 6.54 -0.12 30.28
CA MET A 81 7.42 -1.15 30.84
C MET A 81 8.14 -0.64 32.10
N PRO A 82 8.35 -1.49 33.11
CA PRO A 82 9.28 -1.19 34.20
C PRO A 82 10.67 -0.90 33.64
N TYR A 83 11.37 0.12 34.19
CA TYR A 83 12.66 0.58 33.67
C TYR A 83 13.70 -0.54 33.54
N ALA A 84 13.84 -1.38 34.58
CA ALA A 84 14.79 -2.49 34.57
C ALA A 84 14.48 -3.51 33.47
N ASP A 85 13.20 -3.79 33.22
CA ASP A 85 12.77 -4.72 32.17
C ASP A 85 13.03 -4.12 30.78
N LEU A 86 12.84 -2.80 30.61
CA LEU A 86 13.17 -2.11 29.36
C LEU A 86 14.67 -2.16 29.06
N VAL A 87 15.52 -1.90 30.05
CA VAL A 87 16.99 -2.00 29.90
C VAL A 87 17.37 -3.43 29.50
N GLN A 88 16.89 -4.42 30.24
CA GLN A 88 17.22 -5.82 29.98
C GLN A 88 16.74 -6.29 28.60
N GLU A 89 15.52 -5.90 28.19
CA GLU A 89 14.98 -6.22 26.87
C GLU A 89 15.85 -5.63 25.73
N ILE A 90 16.35 -4.41 25.89
CA ILE A 90 17.27 -3.80 24.91
C ILE A 90 18.60 -4.55 24.89
N VAL A 91 19.19 -4.87 26.06
CA VAL A 91 20.46 -5.61 26.18
C VAL A 91 20.35 -6.99 25.52
N ASP A 92 19.28 -7.73 25.82
CA ASP A 92 19.08 -9.09 25.32
C ASP A 92 18.93 -9.09 23.79
N ARG A 93 18.08 -8.20 23.26
CA ARG A 93 17.87 -8.09 21.81
C ARG A 93 19.11 -7.61 21.08
N LEU A 94 19.85 -6.66 21.64
CA LEU A 94 21.08 -6.15 21.04
C LEU A 94 22.18 -7.21 21.04
N SER A 95 22.38 -7.88 22.17
CA SER A 95 23.36 -8.97 22.29
C SER A 95 23.06 -10.12 21.34
N LYS A 96 21.78 -10.51 21.21
CA LYS A 96 21.32 -11.52 20.26
C LYS A 96 21.55 -11.09 18.81
N ALA A 97 21.12 -9.89 18.44
CA ALA A 97 21.23 -9.39 17.07
C ALA A 97 22.68 -9.29 16.59
N LEU A 98 23.61 -9.01 17.50
CA LEU A 98 25.05 -8.93 17.24
C LEU A 98 25.79 -10.27 17.41
N GLY A 99 25.08 -11.35 17.74
CA GLY A 99 25.66 -12.69 17.91
C GLY A 99 26.58 -12.83 19.12
N LEU A 100 26.45 -11.96 20.13
CA LEU A 100 27.23 -12.00 21.37
C LEU A 100 26.73 -13.10 22.31
N VAL A 101 25.44 -13.44 22.21
CA VAL A 101 24.81 -14.54 22.93
C VAL A 101 24.06 -15.45 21.97
N PRO A 102 24.03 -16.78 22.19
CA PRO A 102 23.11 -17.68 21.50
C PRO A 102 21.67 -17.25 21.76
N ASP A 103 20.78 -17.46 20.80
CA ASP A 103 19.34 -17.24 21.00
C ASP A 103 18.76 -18.41 21.82
N PRO A 104 18.43 -18.23 23.12
CA PRO A 104 17.90 -19.34 23.93
C PRO A 104 16.43 -19.62 23.62
N HIS A 105 15.77 -18.74 22.88
CA HIS A 105 14.36 -18.80 22.50
C HIS A 105 14.22 -18.64 20.99
N GLU A 106 14.89 -19.54 20.24
CA GLU A 106 14.80 -19.55 18.78
C GLU A 106 13.32 -19.62 18.37
N CYS A 107 12.81 -18.49 17.87
CA CYS A 107 11.44 -18.40 17.41
C CYS A 107 11.21 -19.42 16.30
N ILE A 108 9.97 -19.87 16.14
CA ILE A 108 9.63 -20.72 15.02
C ILE A 108 9.40 -19.83 13.81
N HIS A 109 10.32 -19.93 12.85
CA HIS A 109 10.30 -19.14 11.63
C HIS A 109 9.30 -19.71 10.63
N LEU A 110 8.41 -18.85 10.14
CA LEU A 110 7.45 -19.22 9.09
C LEU A 110 8.05 -19.12 7.69
N GLU A 111 9.19 -18.44 7.58
CA GLU A 111 9.91 -18.14 6.35
C GLU A 111 11.40 -17.86 6.62
N GLU A 112 12.19 -17.80 5.54
CA GLU A 112 13.56 -17.29 5.58
C GLU A 112 13.59 -15.75 5.54
N TRP A 113 14.79 -15.16 5.64
CA TRP A 113 14.96 -13.73 5.39
C TRP A 113 14.58 -13.39 3.95
N VAL A 114 13.54 -12.58 3.80
CA VAL A 114 12.99 -12.18 2.50
C VAL A 114 12.74 -10.68 2.45
N ARG A 115 12.57 -10.16 1.23
CA ARG A 115 12.09 -8.79 1.05
C ARG A 115 10.67 -8.64 1.62
N PRO A 116 10.29 -7.48 2.14
CA PRO A 116 8.98 -7.32 2.78
C PRO A 116 7.82 -7.64 1.82
N SER A 117 7.92 -7.30 0.52
CA SER A 117 6.89 -7.64 -0.48
C SER A 117 6.69 -9.14 -0.72
N ARG A 118 7.66 -9.97 -0.31
CA ARG A 118 7.65 -11.44 -0.48
C ARG A 118 7.32 -12.18 0.80
N SER A 119 7.17 -11.48 1.92
CA SER A 119 6.86 -12.10 3.19
C SER A 119 5.49 -12.77 3.18
N VAL A 120 5.39 -13.86 3.92
CA VAL A 120 4.18 -14.62 4.21
C VAL A 120 3.08 -13.72 4.75
N MET A 121 3.39 -12.58 5.38
CA MET A 121 2.39 -11.60 5.83
C MET A 121 1.44 -11.16 4.70
N TRP A 122 1.95 -11.03 3.48
CA TRP A 122 1.13 -10.70 2.31
C TRP A 122 0.34 -11.88 1.78
N SER A 123 0.80 -13.11 2.03
CA SER A 123 0.02 -14.32 1.76
C SER A 123 -1.17 -14.42 2.72
N PHE A 124 -1.00 -14.05 4.00
CA PHE A 124 -2.12 -13.87 4.93
C PHE A 124 -3.10 -12.81 4.41
N ASN A 125 -2.62 -11.60 4.06
CA ASN A 125 -3.46 -10.54 3.53
C ASN A 125 -4.26 -10.98 2.28
N ARG A 126 -3.59 -11.62 1.32
CA ARG A 126 -4.25 -12.15 0.13
C ARG A 126 -5.28 -13.23 0.45
N SER A 127 -4.96 -14.13 1.38
CA SER A 127 -5.87 -15.18 1.83
C SER A 127 -7.13 -14.56 2.47
N TYR A 128 -6.97 -13.49 3.24
CA TYR A 128 -8.09 -12.76 3.82
C TYR A 128 -9.07 -12.25 2.76
N TRP A 129 -8.58 -11.52 1.77
CA TRP A 129 -9.46 -11.00 0.72
C TRP A 129 -10.13 -12.11 -0.09
N ARG A 130 -9.40 -13.19 -0.37
CA ARG A 130 -9.95 -14.34 -1.12
C ARG A 130 -11.03 -15.11 -0.36
N HIS A 131 -10.88 -15.24 0.95
CA HIS A 131 -11.76 -16.04 1.81
C HIS A 131 -12.63 -15.19 2.75
N LEU A 132 -12.85 -13.91 2.40
CA LEU A 132 -13.60 -12.95 3.22
C LEU A 132 -14.99 -13.47 3.64
N ALA A 133 -15.71 -14.16 2.74
CA ALA A 133 -17.01 -14.73 3.05
C ALA A 133 -16.97 -15.74 4.22
N ALA A 134 -15.92 -16.58 4.26
CA ALA A 134 -15.74 -17.55 5.33
C ALA A 134 -15.30 -16.87 6.63
N TRP A 135 -14.50 -15.81 6.52
CA TRP A 135 -14.11 -14.96 7.65
C TRP A 135 -15.33 -14.31 8.32
N ASP A 136 -16.16 -13.62 7.54
CA ASP A 136 -17.34 -12.93 8.04
C ASP A 136 -18.34 -13.90 8.67
N ALA A 137 -18.54 -15.07 8.05
CA ALA A 137 -19.39 -16.13 8.61
C ALA A 137 -18.88 -16.67 9.96
N THR A 138 -17.56 -16.75 10.13
CA THR A 138 -16.92 -17.31 11.34
C THR A 138 -16.91 -16.33 12.51
N PHE A 139 -16.68 -15.04 12.22
CA PHE A 139 -16.50 -14.01 13.26
C PHE A 139 -17.71 -13.05 13.40
N GLN A 140 -18.75 -13.20 12.57
CA GLN A 140 -19.97 -12.38 12.60
C GLN A 140 -19.71 -10.86 12.52
N GLY A 141 -18.69 -10.46 11.76
CA GLY A 141 -18.37 -9.06 11.49
C GLY A 141 -18.85 -8.63 10.10
N ASP A 142 -19.34 -7.40 9.99
CA ASP A 142 -19.46 -6.74 8.68
C ASP A 142 -18.10 -6.16 8.32
N TYR A 143 -17.53 -6.56 7.18
CA TYR A 143 -16.28 -6.02 6.66
C TYR A 143 -16.21 -4.47 6.69
N ALA A 144 -17.33 -3.76 6.43
CA ALA A 144 -17.35 -2.30 6.47
C ALA A 144 -17.03 -1.73 7.87
N SER A 145 -17.26 -2.51 8.93
CA SER A 145 -16.91 -2.15 10.31
C SER A 145 -15.42 -2.33 10.65
N ALA A 146 -14.67 -3.08 9.83
CA ALA A 146 -13.23 -3.29 9.98
C ALA A 146 -12.38 -2.19 9.31
N LEU A 147 -12.97 -1.36 8.44
CA LEU A 147 -12.30 -0.21 7.85
C LEU A 147 -11.99 0.87 8.91
N PRO A 148 -10.79 1.49 8.88
CA PRO A 148 -10.44 2.57 9.81
C PRO A 148 -11.49 3.71 9.76
N GLY A 149 -12.27 3.85 10.84
CA GLY A 149 -13.26 4.93 11.00
C GLY A 149 -14.68 4.62 10.50
N GLY A 150 -14.99 3.40 10.06
CA GLY A 150 -16.36 2.92 9.78
C GLY A 150 -17.10 3.63 8.63
N VAL A 151 -16.43 4.51 7.88
CA VAL A 151 -16.95 5.21 6.70
C VAL A 151 -15.83 5.35 5.68
N SER A 152 -16.04 4.81 4.47
CA SER A 152 -15.11 4.95 3.34
C SER A 152 -15.28 6.32 2.68
N ASP A 153 -14.17 7.04 2.47
CA ASP A 153 -14.16 8.25 1.63
C ASP A 153 -14.47 7.94 0.16
N GLY A 154 -14.32 6.68 -0.25
CA GLY A 154 -14.65 6.20 -1.59
C GLY A 154 -16.12 6.35 -1.97
N THR A 155 -17.03 6.60 -1.03
CA THR A 155 -18.47 6.76 -1.30
C THR A 155 -18.96 8.20 -1.12
N ASN A 156 -18.06 9.18 -0.99
CA ASN A 156 -18.45 10.58 -0.77
C ASN A 156 -19.13 11.18 -2.02
N PRO A 157 -20.41 11.59 -1.95
CA PRO A 157 -21.15 12.06 -3.13
C PRO A 157 -20.59 13.36 -3.73
N ALA A 158 -20.09 14.28 -2.90
CA ALA A 158 -19.55 15.55 -3.39
C ALA A 158 -18.25 15.35 -4.16
N PHE A 159 -17.41 14.43 -3.70
CA PHE A 159 -16.22 14.01 -4.44
C PHE A 159 -16.59 13.46 -5.82
N TRP A 160 -17.54 12.52 -5.88
CA TRP A 160 -17.95 11.91 -7.15
C TRP A 160 -18.62 12.89 -8.10
N HIS A 161 -19.43 13.81 -7.60
CA HIS A 161 -19.99 14.89 -8.41
C HIS A 161 -18.89 15.67 -9.14
N ASP A 162 -17.82 16.06 -8.43
CA ASP A 162 -16.72 16.83 -9.03
C ASP A 162 -15.88 16.00 -10.01
N GLN A 163 -15.62 14.73 -9.69
CA GLN A 163 -14.92 13.81 -10.60
C GLN A 163 -15.73 13.55 -11.88
N ILE A 164 -17.03 13.31 -11.76
CA ILE A 164 -17.94 13.11 -12.89
C ILE A 164 -18.07 14.39 -13.72
N ALA A 165 -18.14 15.56 -13.10
CA ALA A 165 -18.16 16.82 -13.84
C ALA A 165 -16.89 17.01 -14.68
N GLN A 166 -15.72 16.62 -14.17
CA GLN A 166 -14.47 16.61 -14.94
C GLN A 166 -14.49 15.57 -16.07
N PHE A 167 -15.04 14.40 -15.80
CA PHE A 167 -15.16 13.33 -16.78
C PHE A 167 -16.09 13.74 -17.93
N MET A 168 -17.25 14.31 -17.63
CA MET A 168 -18.20 14.84 -18.63
C MET A 168 -17.55 15.89 -19.54
N ARG A 169 -16.73 16.80 -19.00
CA ARG A 169 -15.97 17.76 -19.82
C ARG A 169 -15.02 17.07 -20.79
N THR A 170 -14.43 15.96 -20.39
CA THR A 170 -13.54 15.15 -21.24
C THR A 170 -14.33 14.49 -22.36
N LEU A 171 -15.47 13.87 -22.04
CA LEU A 171 -16.35 13.23 -23.03
C LEU A 171 -16.92 14.24 -24.03
N ASN A 172 -17.45 15.37 -23.55
CA ASN A 172 -17.99 16.42 -24.41
C ASN A 172 -16.97 16.93 -25.42
N ARG A 173 -15.72 17.16 -24.98
CA ARG A 173 -14.64 17.62 -25.84
C ARG A 173 -14.24 16.59 -26.89
N LEU A 174 -14.11 15.32 -26.49
CA LEU A 174 -13.86 14.23 -27.44
C LEU A 174 -15.00 14.12 -28.47
N ASP A 175 -16.24 14.30 -28.04
CA ASP A 175 -17.43 14.26 -28.91
C ASP A 175 -17.43 15.44 -29.89
N GLU A 176 -17.14 16.66 -29.43
CA GLU A 176 -16.96 17.86 -30.24
C GLU A 176 -15.87 17.69 -31.31
N TRP A 177 -14.81 16.95 -31.00
CA TRP A 177 -13.72 16.65 -31.93
C TRP A 177 -13.97 15.43 -32.80
N SER A 178 -15.10 14.73 -32.63
CA SER A 178 -15.38 13.45 -33.27
C SER A 178 -14.30 12.38 -32.98
N GLU A 179 -13.67 12.47 -31.80
CA GLU A 179 -12.64 11.56 -31.30
C GLU A 179 -13.19 10.67 -30.15
N LEU A 180 -14.46 10.81 -29.75
CA LEU A 180 -15.08 10.00 -28.71
C LEU A 180 -15.23 8.53 -29.16
N PRO A 181 -14.58 7.55 -28.50
CA PRO A 181 -14.64 6.13 -28.88
C PRO A 181 -16.04 5.55 -28.73
N ASP A 182 -16.45 4.64 -29.63
CA ASP A 182 -17.78 3.99 -29.63
C ASP A 182 -18.17 3.45 -28.26
N GLU A 183 -17.22 2.81 -27.56
CA GLU A 183 -17.37 2.33 -26.19
C GLU A 183 -16.57 3.19 -25.21
N ILE A 184 -17.22 3.61 -24.12
CA ILE A 184 -16.61 4.40 -23.04
C ILE A 184 -16.22 3.43 -21.93
N HIS A 185 -14.93 3.05 -21.88
CA HIS A 185 -14.42 2.13 -20.86
C HIS A 185 -14.08 2.85 -19.56
N VAL A 186 -14.66 2.36 -18.47
CA VAL A 186 -14.37 2.76 -17.10
C VAL A 186 -13.97 1.53 -16.30
N VAL A 187 -12.91 1.63 -15.49
CA VAL A 187 -12.40 0.51 -14.68
C VAL A 187 -12.33 0.92 -13.21
N GLU A 188 -12.90 0.09 -12.35
CA GLU A 188 -12.76 0.18 -10.90
C GLU A 188 -11.96 -1.02 -10.40
N PHE A 189 -10.82 -0.76 -9.75
CA PHE A 189 -10.03 -1.80 -9.09
C PHE A 189 -10.37 -1.85 -7.59
N GLY A 190 -10.61 -3.04 -7.06
CA GLY A 190 -10.99 -3.24 -5.66
C GLY A 190 -12.39 -2.72 -5.38
N VAL A 191 -13.38 -3.20 -6.13
CA VAL A 191 -14.75 -2.68 -6.10
C VAL A 191 -15.44 -2.82 -4.73
N GLY A 192 -14.95 -3.73 -3.87
CA GLY A 192 -15.59 -4.00 -2.59
C GLY A 192 -17.05 -4.42 -2.79
N ASP A 193 -17.93 -4.00 -1.88
CA ASP A 193 -19.34 -4.37 -1.95
C ASP A 193 -20.15 -3.65 -3.06
N GLY A 194 -19.48 -2.85 -3.90
CA GLY A 194 -20.06 -2.11 -5.03
C GLY A 194 -20.73 -0.79 -4.65
N GLN A 195 -20.61 -0.30 -3.42
CA GLN A 195 -21.21 0.99 -3.06
C GLN A 195 -20.65 2.13 -3.89
N GLN A 196 -19.32 2.16 -4.05
CA GLN A 196 -18.62 3.19 -4.81
C GLN A 196 -19.01 3.14 -6.29
N ALA A 197 -19.01 1.95 -6.90
CA ALA A 197 -19.54 1.72 -8.24
C ALA A 197 -20.96 2.27 -8.41
N LYS A 198 -21.87 1.99 -7.46
CA LYS A 198 -23.24 2.50 -7.49
C LYS A 198 -23.28 4.02 -7.47
N VAL A 199 -22.55 4.65 -6.54
CA VAL A 199 -22.49 6.12 -6.45
C VAL A 199 -21.95 6.72 -7.75
N TRP A 200 -20.89 6.14 -8.31
CA TRP A 200 -20.33 6.59 -9.58
C TRP A 200 -21.34 6.50 -10.73
N LEU A 201 -21.99 5.34 -10.90
CA LEU A 201 -22.94 5.07 -11.99
C LEU A 201 -24.19 5.95 -11.90
N ASP A 202 -24.75 6.12 -10.70
CA ASP A 202 -25.90 6.99 -10.46
C ASP A 202 -25.53 8.45 -10.77
N THR A 203 -24.39 8.93 -10.24
CA THR A 203 -23.91 10.31 -10.49
C THR A 203 -23.63 10.57 -11.98
N PHE A 204 -23.09 9.59 -12.70
CA PHE A 204 -22.84 9.70 -14.13
C PHE A 204 -24.14 9.70 -14.95
N ALA A 205 -25.11 8.87 -14.58
CA ALA A 205 -26.43 8.84 -15.21
C ALA A 205 -27.17 10.17 -15.05
N ASP A 206 -27.14 10.75 -13.85
CA ASP A 206 -27.73 12.06 -13.57
C ASP A 206 -27.05 13.15 -14.40
N ALA A 207 -25.71 13.19 -14.44
CA ALA A 207 -24.96 14.16 -15.23
C ALA A 207 -25.24 14.04 -16.75
N CYS A 208 -25.43 12.82 -17.26
CA CYS A 208 -25.85 12.59 -18.65
C CYS A 208 -27.25 13.16 -18.92
N ALA A 209 -28.21 12.89 -18.04
CA ALA A 209 -29.58 13.37 -18.16
C ALA A 209 -29.66 14.91 -18.10
N GLU A 210 -28.94 15.52 -17.16
CA GLU A 210 -28.87 16.99 -17.00
C GLU A 210 -28.31 17.69 -18.24
N GLN A 211 -27.30 17.10 -18.88
CA GLN A 211 -26.68 17.67 -20.09
C GLN A 211 -27.37 17.24 -21.40
N GLY A 212 -28.38 16.38 -21.33
CA GLY A 212 -29.05 15.83 -22.52
C GLY A 212 -28.12 15.01 -23.41
N ARG A 213 -27.14 14.32 -22.83
CA ARG A 213 -26.15 13.48 -23.53
C ARG A 213 -26.42 12.00 -23.25
N ASP A 214 -26.36 11.16 -24.27
CA ASP A 214 -26.52 9.70 -24.11
C ASP A 214 -25.17 8.96 -24.06
N TYR A 215 -24.28 9.37 -23.14
CA TYR A 215 -23.01 8.64 -22.94
C TYR A 215 -23.20 7.36 -22.13
N LEU A 216 -24.22 7.30 -21.27
CA LEU A 216 -24.56 6.11 -20.49
C LEU A 216 -24.83 4.89 -21.37
N SER A 217 -25.43 5.06 -22.56
CA SER A 217 -25.69 3.93 -23.46
C SER A 217 -24.43 3.29 -24.05
N ARG A 218 -23.32 4.04 -24.08
CA ARG A 218 -22.00 3.64 -24.57
C ARG A 218 -21.05 3.16 -23.47
N LEU A 219 -21.46 3.29 -22.21
CA LEU A 219 -20.63 2.93 -21.07
C LEU A 219 -20.37 1.42 -21.01
N ARG A 220 -19.11 1.09 -20.71
CA ARG A 220 -18.60 -0.24 -20.31
C ARG A 220 -17.86 -0.07 -18.98
N TYR A 221 -18.53 -0.38 -17.89
CA TYR A 221 -18.01 -0.25 -16.54
C TYR A 221 -17.50 -1.60 -16.04
N LEU A 222 -16.21 -1.72 -15.81
CA LEU A 222 -15.56 -2.94 -15.34
C LEU A 222 -15.30 -2.86 -13.83
N MET A 223 -15.97 -3.72 -13.07
CA MET A 223 -15.73 -3.93 -11.64
C MET A 223 -14.73 -5.07 -11.45
N ALA A 224 -13.54 -4.78 -10.92
CA ALA A 224 -12.50 -5.78 -10.69
C ALA A 224 -12.25 -6.02 -9.20
N ASP A 225 -12.09 -7.29 -8.81
CA ASP A 225 -11.76 -7.73 -7.44
C ASP A 225 -10.99 -9.06 -7.46
N TYR A 226 -10.32 -9.41 -6.36
CA TYR A 226 -9.78 -10.77 -6.18
C TYR A 226 -10.85 -11.78 -5.76
N SER A 227 -11.94 -11.32 -5.16
CA SER A 227 -12.94 -12.17 -4.51
C SER A 227 -14.20 -12.34 -5.35
N PRO A 228 -14.50 -13.56 -5.82
CA PRO A 228 -15.75 -13.85 -6.52
C PRO A 228 -17.00 -13.51 -5.70
N HIS A 229 -16.91 -13.65 -4.38
CA HIS A 229 -18.00 -13.30 -3.47
C HIS A 229 -18.28 -11.80 -3.46
N VAL A 230 -17.22 -11.00 -3.35
CA VAL A 230 -17.29 -9.53 -3.38
C VAL A 230 -17.87 -9.05 -4.71
N LEU A 231 -17.43 -9.64 -5.83
CA LEU A 231 -17.97 -9.33 -7.16
C LEU A 231 -19.47 -9.65 -7.29
N GLU A 232 -19.95 -10.72 -6.67
CA GLU A 232 -21.38 -11.05 -6.66
C GLU A 232 -22.20 -10.06 -5.83
N LEU A 233 -21.68 -9.60 -4.69
CA LEU A 233 -22.31 -8.53 -3.90
C LEU A 233 -22.38 -7.23 -4.69
N ALA A 234 -21.26 -6.83 -5.31
CA ALA A 234 -21.18 -5.64 -6.14
C ALA A 234 -22.18 -5.69 -7.30
N ARG A 235 -22.27 -6.83 -8.01
CA ARG A 235 -23.23 -7.06 -9.11
C ARG A 235 -24.68 -6.85 -8.67
N ARG A 236 -25.06 -7.39 -7.51
CA ARG A 236 -26.42 -7.21 -6.96
C ARG A 236 -26.71 -5.75 -6.64
N ARG A 237 -25.71 -5.03 -6.15
CA ARG A 237 -25.86 -3.62 -5.76
C ARG A 237 -26.08 -2.69 -6.95
N VAL A 238 -25.42 -2.97 -8.07
CA VAL A 238 -25.54 -2.18 -9.31
C VAL A 238 -26.52 -2.80 -10.31
N ALA A 239 -27.49 -3.61 -9.85
CA ALA A 239 -28.42 -4.33 -10.72
C ALA A 239 -29.19 -3.42 -11.70
N ASP A 240 -29.50 -2.18 -11.30
CA ASP A 240 -30.16 -1.19 -12.15
C ASP A 240 -29.31 -0.78 -13.38
N HIS A 241 -27.99 -1.01 -13.31
CA HIS A 241 -27.01 -0.74 -14.37
C HIS A 241 -26.44 -2.02 -15.00
N ALA A 242 -27.07 -3.18 -14.80
CA ALA A 242 -26.52 -4.48 -15.21
C ALA A 242 -26.13 -4.57 -16.70
N ALA A 243 -26.80 -3.84 -17.59
CA ALA A 243 -26.47 -3.81 -19.02
C ALA A 243 -25.17 -3.04 -19.35
N ARG A 244 -24.60 -2.31 -18.37
CA ARG A 244 -23.40 -1.48 -18.52
C ARG A 244 -22.20 -2.04 -17.76
N VAL A 245 -22.41 -3.02 -16.90
CA VAL A 245 -21.42 -3.47 -15.92
C VAL A 245 -20.91 -4.87 -16.25
N GLU A 246 -19.60 -5.06 -16.17
CA GLU A 246 -18.92 -6.34 -16.21
C GLU A 246 -18.14 -6.56 -14.91
N CYS A 247 -18.07 -7.80 -14.42
CA CYS A 247 -17.26 -8.16 -13.26
C CYS A 247 -16.09 -9.02 -13.71
N LEU A 248 -14.88 -8.74 -13.21
CA LEU A 248 -13.67 -9.49 -13.53
C LEU A 248 -12.90 -9.85 -12.26
N GLU A 249 -12.60 -11.14 -12.10
CA GLU A 249 -11.58 -11.56 -11.13
C GLU A 249 -10.20 -11.16 -11.66
N LEU A 250 -9.49 -10.29 -10.93
CA LEU A 250 -8.24 -9.70 -11.41
C LEU A 250 -7.16 -9.71 -10.33
N ASP A 251 -5.93 -10.04 -10.74
CA ASP A 251 -4.76 -9.85 -9.88
C ASP A 251 -4.17 -8.45 -10.06
N PHE A 252 -4.37 -7.55 -9.09
CA PHE A 252 -3.90 -6.16 -9.22
C PHE A 252 -2.39 -6.00 -9.12
N ARG A 253 -1.64 -7.05 -8.86
CA ARG A 253 -0.17 -7.05 -8.97
C ARG A 253 0.28 -7.04 -10.43
N ASN A 254 -0.59 -7.43 -11.36
CA ASN A 254 -0.35 -7.44 -12.79
C ASN A 254 -1.66 -7.21 -13.58
N PRO A 255 -2.33 -6.05 -13.43
CA PRO A 255 -3.64 -5.81 -14.03
C PRO A 255 -3.63 -5.97 -15.56
N VAL A 256 -2.51 -5.68 -16.22
CA VAL A 256 -2.39 -5.80 -17.69
C VAL A 256 -2.58 -7.24 -18.17
N TYR A 257 -2.28 -8.25 -17.35
CA TYR A 257 -2.51 -9.65 -17.75
C TYR A 257 -3.98 -9.94 -18.08
N GLY A 258 -4.91 -9.39 -17.29
CA GLY A 258 -6.35 -9.50 -17.55
C GLY A 258 -6.88 -8.43 -18.51
N LEU A 259 -6.22 -7.28 -18.59
CA LEU A 259 -6.75 -6.07 -19.23
C LEU A 259 -5.99 -5.63 -20.50
N ALA A 260 -5.08 -6.45 -21.05
CA ALA A 260 -4.27 -6.08 -22.21
C ALA A 260 -5.10 -5.62 -23.43
N HIS A 261 -6.32 -6.14 -23.60
CA HIS A 261 -7.25 -5.74 -24.66
C HIS A 261 -7.81 -4.32 -24.51
N LEU A 262 -7.65 -3.71 -23.33
CA LEU A 262 -8.02 -2.32 -22.99
C LEU A 262 -6.85 -1.33 -23.07
N ARG A 263 -5.65 -1.76 -23.49
CA ARG A 263 -4.50 -0.86 -23.71
C ARG A 263 -4.90 0.36 -24.55
N GLY A 264 -4.68 1.56 -24.03
CA GLY A 264 -5.03 2.81 -24.71
C GLY A 264 -6.53 3.14 -24.82
N LYS A 265 -7.41 2.43 -24.11
CA LYS A 265 -8.88 2.55 -24.26
C LYS A 265 -9.61 3.07 -23.03
N VAL A 266 -9.02 2.98 -21.85
CA VAL A 266 -9.69 3.33 -20.59
C VAL A 266 -9.75 4.86 -20.44
N LEU A 267 -10.95 5.42 -20.42
CA LEU A 267 -11.15 6.86 -20.27
C LEU A 267 -11.19 7.29 -18.80
N PHE A 268 -11.58 6.38 -17.90
CA PHE A 268 -11.58 6.65 -16.46
C PHE A 268 -11.23 5.36 -15.70
N ALA A 269 -10.14 5.38 -14.95
CA ALA A 269 -9.78 4.32 -14.02
C ALA A 269 -9.83 4.88 -12.60
N HIS A 270 -10.34 4.11 -11.65
CA HIS A 270 -10.28 4.50 -10.25
C HIS A 270 -10.15 3.34 -9.29
N THR A 271 -9.69 3.66 -8.08
CA THR A 271 -9.50 2.70 -7.00
C THR A 271 -9.53 3.41 -5.66
N CYS A 272 -9.99 2.72 -4.61
CA CYS A 272 -9.98 3.22 -3.24
C CYS A 272 -9.54 2.12 -2.28
N ASN A 273 -8.58 2.43 -1.38
CA ASN A 273 -8.02 1.50 -0.40
C ASN A 273 -7.53 0.18 -1.02
N LEU A 274 -6.78 0.29 -2.13
CA LEU A 274 -6.27 -0.87 -2.83
C LEU A 274 -4.76 -0.92 -2.81
N TYR A 275 -4.12 0.20 -3.17
CA TYR A 275 -2.67 0.23 -3.31
C TYR A 275 -2.00 0.08 -1.93
N ASP A 276 -2.60 0.62 -0.87
CA ASP A 276 -2.20 0.37 0.53
C ASP A 276 -2.31 -1.10 0.97
N ASN A 277 -3.04 -1.94 0.24
CA ASN A 277 -3.20 -3.37 0.48
C ASN A 277 -2.28 -4.24 -0.42
N LEU A 278 -1.44 -3.63 -1.26
CA LEU A 278 -0.50 -4.35 -2.12
C LEU A 278 0.87 -4.53 -1.45
N PRO A 279 1.58 -5.63 -1.76
CA PRO A 279 2.89 -5.87 -1.21
C PRO A 279 3.89 -4.76 -1.55
N THR A 280 4.76 -4.43 -0.62
CA THR A 280 5.77 -3.39 -0.84
C THR A 280 7.08 -3.75 -0.17
N ASP A 281 8.17 -3.36 -0.82
CA ASP A 281 9.48 -3.30 -0.17
C ASP A 281 9.66 -1.93 0.47
N GLU A 282 10.78 -1.79 1.16
CA GLU A 282 11.19 -0.57 1.83
C GLU A 282 12.66 -0.29 1.51
N LEU A 283 13.08 0.94 1.74
CA LEU A 283 14.43 1.41 1.49
C LEU A 283 14.90 2.24 2.66
N MET A 284 16.14 2.04 3.10
CA MET A 284 16.78 2.83 4.13
C MET A 284 18.02 3.51 3.58
N ARG A 285 18.12 4.83 3.71
CA ARG A 285 19.35 5.57 3.39
C ARG A 285 20.16 5.78 4.67
N VAL A 286 21.43 5.37 4.68
CA VAL A 286 22.39 5.70 5.75
C VAL A 286 23.66 6.29 5.15
N GLY A 287 23.89 7.58 5.39
CA GLY A 287 24.93 8.33 4.68
C GLY A 287 24.69 8.28 3.17
N ASP A 288 25.68 7.80 2.43
CA ASP A 288 25.62 7.59 0.97
C ASP A 288 25.28 6.13 0.59
N ALA A 289 25.14 5.25 1.57
CA ALA A 289 24.77 3.86 1.35
C ALA A 289 23.25 3.67 1.43
N ALA A 290 22.78 2.68 0.68
CA ALA A 290 21.39 2.27 0.67
C ALA A 290 21.27 0.85 1.20
N TYR A 291 20.23 0.60 1.98
CA TYR A 291 19.96 -0.69 2.59
C TYR A 291 18.52 -1.10 2.30
N GLU A 292 18.35 -2.39 2.01
CA GLU A 292 17.05 -3.02 1.93
C GLU A 292 16.73 -3.66 3.28
N PRO A 293 15.62 -3.30 3.94
CA PRO A 293 15.15 -4.03 5.10
C PRO A 293 14.65 -5.40 4.64
N LEU A 294 15.25 -6.48 5.13
CA LEU A 294 14.71 -7.83 5.00
C LEU A 294 13.93 -8.18 6.26
N VAL A 295 12.87 -8.95 6.08
CA VAL A 295 12.01 -9.40 7.18
C VAL A 295 12.00 -10.92 7.26
N ARG A 296 11.63 -11.41 8.45
CA ARG A 296 11.34 -12.81 8.69
C ARG A 296 10.16 -12.93 9.65
N ALA A 297 9.07 -13.51 9.19
CA ALA A 297 7.93 -13.83 10.03
C ALA A 297 8.22 -14.99 10.98
N SER A 298 7.85 -14.82 12.24
CA SER A 298 8.07 -15.81 13.28
C SER A 298 6.94 -15.82 14.31
N ILE A 299 6.85 -16.92 15.05
CA ILE A 299 5.96 -17.10 16.20
C ILE A 299 6.83 -17.53 17.39
N THR A 300 6.51 -17.07 18.60
CA THR A 300 7.29 -17.45 19.78
C THR A 300 7.10 -18.94 20.11
N PRO A 301 8.06 -19.56 20.83
CA PRO A 301 7.90 -20.95 21.28
C PRO A 301 6.63 -21.18 22.12
N THR A 302 6.30 -20.22 22.99
CA THR A 302 5.09 -20.28 23.84
C THR A 302 3.82 -20.27 22.99
N GLU A 303 3.69 -19.30 22.07
CA GLU A 303 2.53 -19.22 21.16
C GLU A 303 2.42 -20.48 20.29
N THR A 304 3.55 -21.05 19.86
CA THR A 304 3.55 -22.29 19.08
C THR A 304 2.97 -23.45 19.87
N ALA A 305 3.43 -23.66 21.11
CA ALA A 305 2.91 -24.73 21.97
C ALA A 305 1.40 -24.57 22.23
N GLU A 306 0.94 -23.33 22.48
CA GLU A 306 -0.47 -23.02 22.67
C GLU A 306 -1.31 -23.29 21.42
N LEU A 307 -0.85 -22.86 20.25
CA LEU A 307 -1.54 -23.05 18.97
C LEU A 307 -1.56 -24.52 18.56
N ALA A 308 -0.44 -25.23 18.71
CA ALA A 308 -0.33 -26.66 18.47
C ALA A 308 -1.34 -27.45 19.30
N ALA A 309 -1.39 -27.18 20.61
CA ALA A 309 -2.34 -27.81 21.52
C ALA A 309 -3.80 -27.48 21.17
N ARG A 310 -4.12 -26.18 20.95
CA ARG A 310 -5.47 -25.71 20.62
C ARG A 310 -6.03 -26.37 19.37
N TYR A 311 -5.19 -26.52 18.35
CA TYR A 311 -5.59 -27.01 17.04
C TYR A 311 -5.28 -28.49 16.80
N GLY A 312 -4.71 -29.20 17.78
CA GLY A 312 -4.37 -30.62 17.65
C GLY A 312 -3.37 -30.90 16.54
N VAL A 313 -2.42 -29.99 16.34
CA VAL A 313 -1.33 -30.09 15.35
C VAL A 313 -0.03 -30.32 16.12
N ALA A 314 0.84 -31.21 15.66
CA ALA A 314 2.16 -31.37 16.28
C ALA A 314 2.99 -30.08 16.08
N GLU A 315 3.76 -29.65 17.09
CA GLU A 315 4.55 -28.40 17.00
C GLU A 315 5.46 -28.37 15.77
N GLY A 316 6.15 -29.48 15.48
CA GLY A 316 7.00 -29.61 14.29
C GLY A 316 6.26 -29.59 12.94
N ASP A 317 4.94 -29.76 12.94
CA ASP A 317 4.08 -29.71 11.75
C ASP A 317 3.40 -28.35 11.57
N LEU A 318 3.49 -27.43 12.54
CA LEU A 318 2.73 -26.19 12.54
C LEU A 318 3.03 -25.33 11.31
N VAL A 319 4.31 -25.12 11.00
CA VAL A 319 4.74 -24.32 9.84
C VAL A 319 4.19 -24.90 8.55
N ARG A 320 4.30 -26.23 8.36
CA ARG A 320 3.75 -26.91 7.18
C ARG A 320 2.24 -26.68 7.08
N LYS A 321 1.50 -26.80 8.19
CA LYS A 321 0.05 -26.59 8.21
C LYS A 321 -0.34 -25.15 7.91
N VAL A 322 0.41 -24.16 8.40
CA VAL A 322 0.23 -22.74 8.03
C VAL A 322 0.40 -22.56 6.53
N GLN A 323 1.47 -23.10 5.95
CA GLN A 323 1.75 -22.99 4.51
C GLN A 323 0.69 -23.67 3.64
N GLU A 324 0.12 -24.80 4.08
CA GLU A 324 -1.01 -25.45 3.42
C GLU A 324 -2.26 -24.55 3.43
N VAL A 325 -2.63 -23.99 4.59
CA VAL A 325 -3.80 -23.10 4.69
C VAL A 325 -3.66 -21.84 3.83
N LEU A 326 -2.47 -21.23 3.81
CA LEU A 326 -2.24 -20.03 2.99
C LEU A 326 -2.24 -20.31 1.48
N ARG A 327 -1.86 -21.52 1.07
CA ARG A 327 -1.81 -21.92 -0.34
C ARG A 327 -3.17 -22.36 -0.85
N ASP A 328 -3.81 -23.24 -0.09
CA ASP A 328 -4.97 -24.02 -0.54
C ASP A 328 -6.29 -23.52 0.08
N GLY A 329 -6.22 -22.59 1.03
CA GLY A 329 -7.36 -22.01 1.75
C GLY A 329 -7.61 -22.65 3.12
N PRO A 330 -8.44 -22.02 3.96
CA PRO A 330 -8.80 -22.55 5.28
C PRO A 330 -9.44 -23.95 5.25
N GLU A 331 -10.08 -24.33 4.14
CA GLU A 331 -10.62 -25.69 3.93
C GLU A 331 -9.55 -26.78 3.99
N ALA A 332 -8.28 -26.46 3.70
CA ALA A 332 -7.16 -27.40 3.80
C ALA A 332 -6.88 -27.85 5.26
N PHE A 333 -7.48 -27.17 6.22
CA PHE A 333 -7.49 -27.59 7.62
C PHE A 333 -8.46 -28.76 7.90
N GLY A 334 -9.35 -29.08 6.94
CA GLY A 334 -10.33 -30.17 7.00
C GLY A 334 -11.73 -29.75 7.45
N ASP A 335 -11.83 -28.63 8.15
CA ASP A 335 -13.09 -27.96 8.52
C ASP A 335 -12.90 -26.45 8.29
N LEU A 336 -13.83 -25.83 7.56
CA LEU A 336 -13.69 -24.44 7.11
C LEU A 336 -13.64 -23.47 8.29
N GLU A 337 -14.60 -23.56 9.22
CA GLU A 337 -14.66 -22.64 10.36
C GLU A 337 -13.42 -22.80 11.26
N ARG A 338 -13.02 -24.04 11.56
CA ARG A 338 -11.81 -24.31 12.33
C ARG A 338 -10.55 -23.85 11.60
N GLY A 339 -10.50 -23.98 10.28
CA GLY A 339 -9.40 -23.49 9.45
C GLY A 339 -9.28 -21.96 9.47
N VAL A 340 -10.41 -21.26 9.41
CA VAL A 340 -10.46 -19.80 9.55
C VAL A 340 -9.98 -19.36 10.94
N ARG A 341 -10.41 -20.04 12.01
CA ARG A 341 -9.94 -19.75 13.38
C ARG A 341 -8.45 -20.02 13.54
N PHE A 342 -7.96 -21.15 13.04
CA PHE A 342 -6.54 -21.49 13.02
C PHE A 342 -5.72 -20.40 12.34
N TRP A 343 -6.15 -20.01 11.15
CA TRP A 343 -5.49 -18.98 10.37
C TRP A 343 -5.49 -17.61 11.07
N SER A 344 -6.61 -17.21 11.68
CA SER A 344 -6.74 -15.97 12.46
C SER A 344 -5.84 -15.94 13.70
N ASP A 345 -5.81 -17.03 14.47
CA ASP A 345 -4.96 -17.12 15.66
C ASP A 345 -3.46 -17.11 15.29
N ILE A 346 -3.09 -17.80 14.20
CA ILE A 346 -1.73 -17.75 13.67
C ILE A 346 -1.39 -16.33 13.23
N TRP A 347 -2.29 -15.67 12.48
CA TRP A 347 -2.12 -14.28 12.07
C TRP A 347 -1.80 -13.40 13.27
N ASP A 348 -2.59 -13.50 14.34
CA ASP A 348 -2.40 -12.70 15.55
C ASP A 348 -1.05 -12.96 16.23
N ALA A 349 -0.58 -14.20 16.22
CA ALA A 349 0.71 -14.60 16.78
C ALA A 349 1.94 -14.26 15.89
N VAL A 350 1.74 -13.84 14.63
CA VAL A 350 2.89 -13.47 13.77
C VAL A 350 3.56 -12.18 14.25
N HIS A 351 4.87 -12.28 14.44
CA HIS A 351 5.81 -11.17 14.67
C HIS A 351 6.82 -11.09 13.51
N LEU A 352 7.38 -9.91 13.27
CA LEU A 352 8.44 -9.71 12.29
C LEU A 352 9.77 -9.42 12.98
N GLU A 353 10.78 -10.18 12.58
CA GLU A 353 12.17 -9.77 12.76
C GLU A 353 12.63 -9.00 11.52
N GLU A 354 13.60 -8.10 11.69
CA GLU A 354 14.07 -7.23 10.60
C GLU A 354 15.61 -7.14 10.63
N VAL A 355 16.23 -7.13 9.46
CA VAL A 355 17.66 -6.84 9.25
C VAL A 355 17.84 -5.89 8.08
N TYR A 356 18.95 -5.17 8.03
CA TYR A 356 19.29 -4.33 6.88
C TYR A 356 20.38 -5.01 6.05
N GLU A 357 20.15 -5.23 4.77
CA GLU A 357 21.16 -5.71 3.81
C GLU A 357 21.59 -4.56 2.90
N GLU A 358 22.90 -4.32 2.76
CA GLU A 358 23.39 -3.26 1.87
C GLU A 358 23.04 -3.54 0.40
N ILE A 359 22.59 -2.49 -0.30
CA ILE A 359 22.36 -2.51 -1.73
C ILE A 359 23.63 -2.00 -2.42
N PRO A 360 24.45 -2.89 -3.04
CA PRO A 360 25.78 -2.50 -3.50
C PRO A 360 25.74 -1.57 -4.73
N ILE A 361 24.70 -1.65 -5.57
CA ILE A 361 24.58 -0.88 -6.80
C ILE A 361 23.12 -0.40 -6.97
N PRO A 362 22.68 0.64 -6.26
CA PRO A 362 21.30 1.14 -6.36
C PRO A 362 20.91 1.54 -7.79
N ALA A 363 21.84 2.12 -8.55
CA ALA A 363 21.64 2.51 -9.95
C ALA A 363 21.31 1.35 -10.91
N ALA A 364 21.55 0.10 -10.49
CA ALA A 364 21.22 -1.10 -11.28
C ALA A 364 19.83 -1.67 -10.93
N MET A 365 19.14 -1.11 -9.94
CA MET A 365 17.86 -1.61 -9.45
C MET A 365 16.73 -0.66 -9.79
N ARG A 366 15.73 -1.17 -10.49
CA ARG A 366 14.49 -0.43 -10.75
C ARG A 366 13.59 -0.42 -9.51
N VAL A 367 12.84 0.67 -9.34
CA VAL A 367 11.82 0.79 -8.27
C VAL A 367 10.64 -0.17 -8.47
N ALA A 368 10.33 -0.52 -9.72
CA ALA A 368 9.37 -1.56 -10.11
C ALA A 368 9.79 -2.17 -11.47
N PRO A 369 9.43 -3.42 -11.78
CA PRO A 369 9.84 -4.10 -13.03
C PRO A 369 9.58 -3.29 -14.31
N SER A 370 8.38 -2.71 -14.43
CA SER A 370 7.94 -1.95 -15.60
C SER A 370 8.24 -0.45 -15.51
N ALA A 371 8.74 0.03 -14.38
CA ALA A 371 9.12 1.43 -14.21
C ALA A 371 10.54 1.70 -14.72
N ASP A 372 10.70 2.73 -15.55
CA ASP A 372 12.01 3.23 -15.97
C ASP A 372 12.53 4.31 -15.00
N VAL A 373 12.61 3.92 -13.72
CA VAL A 373 13.17 4.73 -12.62
C VAL A 373 14.08 3.82 -11.80
N GLN A 374 15.33 4.26 -11.63
CA GLN A 374 16.31 3.54 -10.81
C GLN A 374 16.24 3.99 -9.35
N LEU A 375 16.74 3.14 -8.45
CA LEU A 375 16.66 3.35 -7.01
C LEU A 375 17.52 4.52 -6.52
N ASP A 376 18.64 4.80 -7.19
CA ASP A 376 19.52 5.93 -6.88
C ASP A 376 18.82 7.29 -7.06
N GLU A 377 18.00 7.44 -8.10
CA GLU A 377 17.18 8.64 -8.30
C GLU A 377 16.25 8.90 -7.09
N LEU A 378 15.71 7.83 -6.48
CA LEU A 378 14.91 7.96 -5.27
C LEU A 378 15.79 8.36 -4.07
N LEU A 379 16.97 7.76 -3.94
CA LEU A 379 17.87 7.96 -2.80
C LEU A 379 18.41 9.39 -2.70
N GLU A 380 18.70 10.04 -3.83
CA GLU A 380 19.24 11.41 -3.87
C GLU A 380 18.37 12.41 -3.08
N GLU A 381 17.04 12.23 -3.14
CA GLU A 381 16.07 13.11 -2.50
C GLU A 381 15.75 12.74 -1.03
N LEU A 382 16.19 11.57 -0.56
CA LEU A 382 15.89 11.11 0.80
C LEU A 382 16.84 11.75 1.81
N PRO A 383 16.36 12.26 2.96
CA PRO A 383 17.24 12.65 4.05
C PRO A 383 18.07 11.46 4.54
N GLN A 384 19.26 11.74 5.09
CA GLN A 384 20.05 10.68 5.72
C GLN A 384 19.25 10.05 6.87
N TRP A 385 19.45 8.74 7.09
CA TRP A 385 18.76 7.97 8.11
C TRP A 385 17.24 7.97 7.99
N THR A 386 16.77 7.88 6.74
CA THR A 386 15.34 7.80 6.43
C THR A 386 15.02 6.44 5.84
N ARG A 387 14.03 5.77 6.46
CA ARG A 387 13.38 4.59 5.92
C ARG A 387 12.09 5.00 5.24
N VAL A 388 11.93 4.60 3.98
CA VAL A 388 10.76 4.90 3.16
C VAL A 388 10.17 3.64 2.55
N HIS A 389 8.93 3.74 2.12
CA HIS A 389 8.30 2.70 1.32
C HIS A 389 8.79 2.81 -0.12
N ALA A 390 9.11 1.67 -0.75
CA ALA A 390 9.35 1.63 -2.19
C ALA A 390 8.04 1.58 -2.99
N SER A 391 6.96 1.13 -2.34
CA SER A 391 5.63 0.91 -2.95
C SER A 391 5.69 -0.04 -4.15
N THR A 392 6.62 -1.00 -4.14
CA THR A 392 7.04 -1.82 -5.30
C THR A 392 5.88 -2.33 -6.15
N VAL A 393 4.92 -3.05 -5.55
CA VAL A 393 3.83 -3.67 -6.32
C VAL A 393 2.72 -2.68 -6.67
N ALA A 394 2.48 -1.69 -5.83
CA ALA A 394 1.53 -0.63 -6.14
C ALA A 394 2.03 0.26 -7.29
N VAL A 395 3.33 0.53 -7.36
CA VAL A 395 3.97 1.25 -8.48
C VAL A 395 3.93 0.42 -9.76
N GLU A 396 4.15 -0.90 -9.68
CA GLU A 396 4.00 -1.79 -10.83
C GLU A 396 2.54 -1.77 -11.35
N SER A 397 1.56 -1.92 -10.45
CA SER A 397 0.13 -1.84 -10.79
C SER A 397 -0.22 -0.48 -11.41
N PHE A 398 0.31 0.61 -10.86
CA PHE A 398 0.13 1.96 -11.36
C PHE A 398 0.65 2.13 -12.79
N VAL A 399 1.91 1.76 -13.07
CA VAL A 399 2.49 1.83 -14.42
C VAL A 399 1.67 1.04 -15.42
N GLN A 400 1.31 -0.19 -15.06
CA GLN A 400 0.48 -1.03 -15.90
C GLN A 400 -0.92 -0.44 -16.13
N THR A 401 -1.48 0.25 -15.14
CA THR A 401 -2.76 0.96 -15.29
C THR A 401 -2.61 2.15 -16.23
N LEU A 402 -1.49 2.88 -16.19
CA LEU A 402 -1.22 3.97 -17.13
C LEU A 402 -1.18 3.47 -18.59
N GLU A 403 -0.71 2.24 -18.86
CA GLU A 403 -0.77 1.63 -20.20
C GLU A 403 -2.19 1.39 -20.71
N LEU A 404 -3.18 1.28 -19.81
CA LEU A 404 -4.58 1.08 -20.17
C LEU A 404 -5.27 2.39 -20.56
N LEU A 405 -4.75 3.53 -20.07
CA LEU A 405 -5.40 4.81 -20.25
C LEU A 405 -5.42 5.23 -21.72
N HIS A 406 -6.58 5.68 -22.17
CA HIS A 406 -6.69 6.49 -23.36
C HIS A 406 -5.85 7.76 -23.20
N HIS A 407 -5.41 8.39 -24.31
CA HIS A 407 -4.55 9.57 -24.25
C HIS A 407 -5.20 10.79 -23.54
N GLU A 408 -6.53 10.82 -23.46
CA GLU A 408 -7.34 11.77 -22.67
C GLU A 408 -7.91 11.17 -21.37
N GLY A 409 -7.52 9.94 -21.04
CA GLY A 409 -7.97 9.21 -19.86
C GLY A 409 -7.35 9.71 -18.57
N VAL A 410 -7.99 9.33 -17.46
CA VAL A 410 -7.54 9.67 -16.09
C VAL A 410 -7.55 8.44 -15.19
N LEU A 411 -6.55 8.36 -14.32
CA LEU A 411 -6.55 7.49 -13.15
C LEU A 411 -6.74 8.32 -11.87
N VAL A 412 -7.68 7.92 -11.02
CA VAL A 412 -7.96 8.54 -9.71
C VAL A 412 -7.83 7.48 -8.61
N VAL A 413 -6.94 7.71 -7.64
CA VAL A 413 -6.66 6.76 -6.55
C VAL A 413 -6.92 7.45 -5.21
N GLN A 414 -7.78 6.87 -4.36
CA GLN A 414 -8.04 7.33 -2.99
C GLN A 414 -7.36 6.38 -2.00
N ASP A 415 -6.24 6.80 -1.41
CA ASP A 415 -5.36 5.89 -0.69
C ASP A 415 -4.45 6.61 0.34
N LEU A 416 -3.60 5.87 1.06
CA LEU A 416 -2.72 6.43 2.11
C LEU A 416 -1.36 6.90 1.59
N PHE A 417 -1.32 7.99 0.82
CA PHE A 417 -0.08 8.53 0.29
C PHE A 417 0.69 9.41 1.27
N VAL A 418 2.00 9.14 1.38
CA VAL A 418 3.01 10.09 1.81
C VAL A 418 3.29 11.05 0.67
N ARG A 419 3.01 12.34 0.89
CA ARG A 419 3.15 13.41 -0.11
C ARG A 419 4.55 14.04 -0.10
N GLU A 420 5.16 14.11 1.08
CA GLU A 420 6.46 14.74 1.30
C GLU A 420 7.36 13.81 2.11
N THR A 421 8.66 13.78 1.79
CA THR A 421 9.65 12.92 2.47
C THR A 421 9.70 13.16 3.98
N GLY A 422 9.49 14.42 4.42
CA GLY A 422 9.41 14.76 5.85
C GLY A 422 8.30 14.04 6.62
N GLN A 423 7.26 13.52 5.95
CA GLN A 423 6.19 12.76 6.62
C GLN A 423 6.62 11.34 7.03
N TYR A 424 7.77 10.85 6.55
CA TYR A 424 8.43 9.64 7.04
C TYR A 424 9.12 9.84 8.39
N ALA A 425 9.16 11.08 8.92
CA ALA A 425 9.44 11.34 10.33
C ALA A 425 8.29 10.94 11.28
N ALA A 426 7.28 10.21 10.78
CA ALA A 426 6.30 9.48 11.58
C ALA A 426 6.30 8.01 11.14
N TYR A 427 5.94 7.07 12.02
CA TYR A 427 5.90 5.65 11.66
C TYR A 427 4.79 5.41 10.63
N ARG A 428 5.12 4.72 9.53
CA ARG A 428 4.24 4.53 8.38
C ARG A 428 3.96 3.07 8.01
N GLY A 429 3.84 2.18 8.99
CA GLY A 429 3.37 0.81 8.76
C GLY A 429 4.49 -0.19 8.43
N PRO A 430 4.13 -1.45 8.10
CA PRO A 430 2.76 -1.93 7.89
C PRO A 430 1.91 -1.93 9.19
N GLY A 431 0.63 -1.63 9.04
CA GLY A 431 -0.39 -1.79 10.09
C GLY A 431 -1.01 -3.19 10.02
N LYS A 432 -1.13 -3.85 11.17
CA LYS A 432 -1.75 -5.17 11.28
C LYS A 432 -3.22 -4.98 11.69
N LEU A 433 -4.15 -5.31 10.80
CA LEU A 433 -5.59 -5.29 11.07
C LEU A 433 -6.09 -6.71 11.34
N GLU A 434 -7.40 -6.89 11.44
CA GLU A 434 -8.03 -8.20 11.61
C GLU A 434 -7.93 -9.02 10.31
N GLY A 435 -6.88 -9.82 10.19
CA GLY A 435 -6.60 -10.65 9.02
C GLY A 435 -5.96 -9.93 7.82
N SER A 436 -5.93 -8.60 7.81
CA SER A 436 -5.41 -7.79 6.69
C SER A 436 -4.28 -6.83 7.06
N ILE A 437 -3.61 -6.30 6.04
CA ILE A 437 -2.52 -5.32 6.15
C ILE A 437 -2.98 -4.02 5.52
N VAL A 438 -2.69 -2.91 6.19
CA VAL A 438 -2.75 -1.59 5.57
C VAL A 438 -1.35 -0.98 5.56
N ASN A 439 -0.96 -0.36 4.46
CA ASN A 439 0.34 0.27 4.34
C ASN A 439 0.31 1.68 3.74
N TRP A 440 1.39 2.43 3.93
CA TRP A 440 1.51 3.75 3.32
C TRP A 440 2.20 3.66 1.96
N LEU A 441 1.86 4.60 1.09
CA LEU A 441 2.37 4.69 -0.27
C LEU A 441 3.32 5.87 -0.41
N ASN A 442 4.44 5.68 -1.09
CA ASN A 442 5.41 6.75 -1.34
C ASN A 442 5.00 7.58 -2.55
N GLY A 443 4.20 8.62 -2.34
CA GLY A 443 3.68 9.46 -3.42
C GLY A 443 4.76 10.05 -4.33
N ARG A 444 5.96 10.32 -3.81
CA ARG A 444 7.07 10.82 -4.62
C ARG A 444 7.51 9.82 -5.67
N VAL A 445 7.52 8.52 -5.35
CA VAL A 445 7.85 7.46 -6.32
C VAL A 445 6.80 7.42 -7.44
N PHE A 446 5.51 7.55 -7.10
CA PHE A 446 4.45 7.60 -8.13
C PHE A 446 4.58 8.83 -9.04
N GLN A 447 4.97 9.98 -8.50
CA GLN A 447 5.25 11.18 -9.31
C GLN A 447 6.42 10.97 -10.26
N LEU A 448 7.57 10.50 -9.75
CA LEU A 448 8.76 10.23 -10.56
C LEU A 448 8.46 9.24 -11.69
N VAL A 449 7.82 8.12 -11.35
CA VAL A 449 7.47 7.06 -12.30
C VAL A 449 6.44 7.56 -13.32
N GLY A 450 5.40 8.28 -12.88
CA GLY A 450 4.41 8.86 -13.78
C GLY A 450 5.01 9.89 -14.73
N GLU A 451 5.94 10.73 -14.26
CA GLU A 451 6.66 11.70 -15.09
C GLU A 451 7.49 11.02 -16.18
N ARG A 452 8.20 9.93 -15.85
CA ARG A 452 8.93 9.09 -16.82
C ARG A 452 8.00 8.43 -17.84
N PHE A 453 6.80 8.06 -17.41
CA PHE A 453 5.76 7.50 -18.27
C PHE A 453 5.05 8.57 -19.14
N GLY A 454 5.45 9.84 -19.06
CA GLY A 454 4.82 10.92 -19.82
C GLY A 454 3.48 11.39 -19.26
N CYS A 455 3.21 11.08 -17.98
CA CYS A 455 2.04 11.54 -17.25
C CYS A 455 2.38 12.72 -16.31
N ARG A 456 1.35 13.47 -15.94
CA ARG A 456 1.35 14.37 -14.79
C ARG A 456 0.65 13.66 -13.65
N VAL A 457 1.24 13.70 -12.45
CA VAL A 457 0.71 13.06 -11.25
C VAL A 457 0.53 14.12 -10.17
N GLY A 458 -0.72 14.40 -9.83
CA GLY A 458 -1.10 15.24 -8.69
C GLY A 458 -1.40 14.37 -7.47
N ILE A 459 -0.99 14.82 -6.27
CA ILE A 459 -1.25 14.12 -5.01
C ILE A 459 -1.72 15.15 -3.98
N GLU A 460 -2.99 15.06 -3.59
CA GLU A 460 -3.67 16.10 -2.80
C GLU A 460 -4.45 15.48 -1.63
N PRO A 461 -4.51 16.13 -0.45
CA PRO A 461 -5.36 15.67 0.64
C PRO A 461 -6.82 15.55 0.22
N PHE A 462 -7.54 14.57 0.75
CA PHE A 462 -8.97 14.44 0.51
C PHE A 462 -9.75 15.59 1.16
N ALA A 463 -10.24 16.53 0.34
CA ALA A 463 -10.85 17.77 0.80
C ALA A 463 -12.32 17.65 1.24
N TYR A 464 -12.98 16.52 0.99
CA TYR A 464 -14.42 16.36 1.17
C TYR A 464 -14.83 15.79 2.54
N ARG A 465 -13.85 15.53 3.43
CA ARG A 465 -14.09 15.15 4.83
C ARG A 465 -12.97 15.70 5.72
N GLU A 466 -13.36 16.51 6.70
CA GLU A 466 -12.42 17.05 7.70
C GLU A 466 -11.77 15.91 8.49
N GLY A 467 -10.45 15.99 8.69
CA GLY A 467 -9.68 14.99 9.45
C GLY A 467 -9.44 13.67 8.73
N SER A 468 -9.79 13.55 7.45
CA SER A 468 -9.45 12.36 6.65
C SER A 468 -7.94 12.21 6.47
N ASN A 469 -7.46 10.97 6.58
CA ASN A 469 -6.08 10.60 6.22
C ASN A 469 -5.97 10.18 4.74
N THR A 470 -7.08 10.10 4.02
CA THR A 470 -7.13 9.76 2.61
C THR A 470 -6.46 10.86 1.80
N VAL A 471 -5.68 10.43 0.82
CA VAL A 471 -5.03 11.29 -0.17
C VAL A 471 -5.47 10.83 -1.54
N VAL A 472 -5.73 11.79 -2.43
CA VAL A 472 -6.12 11.54 -3.80
C VAL A 472 -4.91 11.70 -4.70
N LEU A 473 -4.52 10.63 -5.38
CA LEU A 473 -3.61 10.69 -6.53
C LEU A 473 -4.44 10.79 -7.81
N THR A 474 -4.10 11.74 -8.68
CA THR A 474 -4.65 11.85 -10.03
C THR A 474 -3.53 11.79 -11.05
N ALA A 475 -3.62 10.86 -12.00
CA ALA A 475 -2.66 10.73 -13.10
C ALA A 475 -3.33 10.87 -14.47
N ARG A 476 -2.71 11.65 -15.37
CA ARG A 476 -3.16 11.87 -16.76
C ARG A 476 -1.94 12.03 -17.66
N HIS A 477 -2.07 11.71 -18.95
CA HIS A 477 -1.01 12.04 -19.92
C HIS A 477 -0.72 13.54 -19.93
N ARG A 478 0.56 13.92 -20.03
CA ARG A 478 1.02 15.33 -19.98
C ARG A 478 0.45 16.19 -21.10
N ASP A 479 0.15 15.54 -22.22
CA ASP A 479 -0.35 16.17 -23.44
C ASP A 479 -1.88 16.09 -23.56
N ALA A 480 -2.55 15.45 -22.59
CA ALA A 480 -3.99 15.54 -22.45
C ALA A 480 -4.40 17.01 -22.30
N PHE A 481 -5.49 17.40 -22.95
CA PHE A 481 -5.96 18.79 -22.96
C PHE A 481 -4.99 19.81 -23.58
N ARG A 482 -3.99 19.41 -24.38
CA ARG A 482 -3.26 20.41 -25.18
C ARG A 482 -4.22 21.04 -26.18
N ASP A 483 -4.35 22.36 -26.10
CA ASP A 483 -5.01 23.19 -27.10
C ASP A 483 -4.42 22.89 -28.47
N ARG A 484 -5.13 22.10 -29.30
CA ARG A 484 -4.87 22.14 -30.74
C ARG A 484 -5.28 23.54 -31.19
N PRO A 485 -4.38 24.30 -31.85
CA PRO A 485 -4.73 25.62 -32.33
C PRO A 485 -5.96 25.52 -33.23
N GLU A 486 -6.89 26.46 -33.03
CA GLU A 486 -8.15 26.59 -33.74
C GLU A 486 -8.01 26.21 -35.22
N ALA A 487 -8.56 25.05 -35.59
CA ALA A 487 -8.82 24.68 -36.99
C ALA A 487 -9.92 25.56 -37.64
N ALA A 488 -10.14 26.78 -37.12
CA ALA A 488 -11.07 27.78 -37.63
C ALA A 488 -10.38 28.86 -38.50
N ALA A 489 -9.05 28.91 -38.58
CA ALA A 489 -8.34 30.00 -39.29
C ALA A 489 -8.06 29.75 -40.79
N LEU A 490 -8.48 28.62 -41.37
CA LEU A 490 -8.20 28.30 -42.79
C LEU A 490 -9.43 28.36 -43.73
N ALA A 491 -10.57 28.83 -43.25
CA ALA A 491 -11.81 28.92 -44.03
C ALA A 491 -12.34 30.36 -44.21
N LEU A 492 -11.48 31.39 -44.25
CA LEU A 492 -11.88 32.75 -44.67
C LEU A 492 -10.77 33.43 -45.50
N HIS A 493 -10.56 32.90 -46.70
CA HIS A 493 -9.99 33.68 -47.81
C HIS A 493 -10.83 33.42 -49.07
N VAL A 494 -12.02 34.01 -49.09
CA VAL A 494 -12.72 34.31 -50.34
C VAL A 494 -12.26 35.72 -50.75
N PRO A 495 -11.53 35.90 -51.86
CA PRO A 495 -11.20 37.23 -52.35
C PRO A 495 -12.46 37.88 -52.90
N SER A 496 -12.84 39.03 -52.35
CA SER A 496 -13.85 39.90 -52.94
C SER A 496 -13.31 40.51 -54.22
N ALA A 497 -13.78 40.03 -55.37
CA ALA A 497 -13.61 40.71 -56.65
C ALA A 497 -14.52 41.95 -56.65
N GLY A 498 -13.91 43.12 -56.42
CA GLY A 498 -14.57 44.41 -56.52
C GLY A 498 -15.00 44.73 -57.96
N ALA A 499 -16.25 45.14 -58.10
CA ALA A 499 -16.79 45.74 -59.30
C ALA A 499 -16.21 47.14 -59.52
N SER A 500 -15.90 47.45 -60.78
CA SER A 500 -15.61 48.80 -61.25
C SER A 500 -16.70 49.24 -62.23
N ARG A 501 -17.55 50.15 -61.79
CA ARG A 501 -18.00 51.41 -62.42
C ARG A 501 -19.35 51.86 -61.88
#